data_AF-A0A259CCW5-F1
#
_entry.id   AF-A0A259CCW5-F1
#
_cell.length_a   1.000
_cell.length_b   1.000
_cell.length_c   1.000
_cell.angle_alpha   90.00
_cell.angle_beta   90.00
_cell.angle_gamma   90.00
#
_symmetry.space_group_name_H-M   'P 1'
#
loop_
_entity.id
_entity.type
_entity.pdbx_description
1 polymer ?
#
loop_
_entity_poly.entity_id
_entity_poly.type
_entity_poly.pdbx_seq_one_letter_code
_entity_poly.pdbx_strand_id
1 'polypeptide(L)'
;MSRRHILAVASLAAASLIATAVTDLPTRLIWNATASAPIGFYIIETADALDVPELVALIPPEPLERFMVERGYIGRGVPLLKRILGLPGQRVC
;
A
#
# COMPACT_ATOMS: atom_id res chain seq x y z
N MET A 1 -0.61 -31.00 26.31
CA MET A 1 -1.39 -29.75 26.28
C MET A 1 -2.74 -29.97 26.96
N SER A 2 -3.14 -29.13 27.92
CA SER A 2 -4.46 -29.26 28.56
C SER A 2 -5.55 -28.51 27.78
N ARG A 3 -6.82 -28.91 27.93
CA ARG A 3 -7.98 -28.28 27.25
C ARG A 3 -8.03 -26.75 27.46
N ARG A 4 -7.62 -26.28 28.63
CA ARG A 4 -7.55 -24.85 28.96
C ARG A 4 -6.53 -24.09 28.09
N HIS A 5 -5.38 -24.71 27.79
CA HIS A 5 -4.39 -24.12 26.89
C HIS A 5 -4.92 -23.99 25.46
N ILE A 6 -5.63 -25.02 24.98
CA ILE A 6 -6.24 -25.00 23.64
C ILE A 6 -7.26 -23.87 23.53
N LEU A 7 -8.15 -23.74 24.53
CA LEU A 7 -9.14 -22.67 24.56
C LEU A 7 -8.48 -21.28 24.62
N ALA A 8 -7.47 -21.10 25.47
CA ALA A 8 -6.77 -19.82 25.59
C ALA A 8 -6.10 -19.40 24.26
N VAL A 9 -5.41 -20.32 23.58
CA VAL A 9 -4.76 -20.05 22.29
C VAL A 9 -5.81 -19.76 21.20
N ALA A 10 -6.90 -20.53 21.14
CA ALA A 10 -7.96 -20.31 20.17
C ALA A 10 -8.65 -18.95 20.36
N SER A 11 -8.95 -18.58 21.61
CA SER A 11 -9.53 -17.27 21.93
C SER A 11 -8.58 -16.13 21.57
N LEU A 12 -7.28 -16.27 21.82
CA LEU A 12 -6.28 -15.27 21.44
C LEU A 12 -6.20 -15.10 19.92
N ALA A 13 -6.14 -16.21 19.17
CA ALA A 13 -6.11 -16.18 17.71
C ALA A 13 -7.37 -15.54 17.11
N ALA A 14 -8.56 -15.88 17.64
CA ALA A 14 -9.81 -15.28 17.22
C ALA A 14 -9.85 -13.77 17.51
N ALA A 15 -9.40 -13.35 18.70
CA ALA A 15 -9.32 -11.95 19.08
C ALA A 15 -8.35 -11.17 18.18
N SER A 16 -7.18 -11.74 17.86
CA SER A 16 -6.22 -11.14 16.93
C SER A 16 -6.80 -10.98 15.52
N LEU A 17 -7.50 -12.00 15.01
CA LEU A 17 -8.14 -11.92 13.69
C LEU A 17 -9.21 -10.83 13.65
N ILE A 18 -10.07 -10.78 14.67
CA ILE A 18 -11.10 -9.74 14.79
C ILE A 18 -10.44 -8.36 14.85
N ALA A 19 -9.40 -8.19 15.66
CA ALA A 19 -8.66 -6.93 15.75
C ALA A 19 -8.14 -6.48 14.38
N THR A 20 -7.51 -7.38 13.61
CA THR A 20 -7.01 -7.03 12.27
C THR A 20 -8.09 -6.69 11.25
N ALA A 21 -9.31 -7.19 11.43
CA ALA A 21 -10.43 -6.94 10.52
C ALA A 21 -11.15 -5.61 10.79
N VAL A 22 -11.08 -5.10 12.03
CA VAL A 22 -11.79 -3.87 12.43
C VAL A 22 -10.90 -2.65 12.54
N THR A 23 -9.57 -2.82 12.53
CA THR A 23 -8.61 -1.72 12.54
C THR A 23 -8.13 -1.41 11.13
N ASP A 24 -8.05 -0.13 10.77
CA ASP A 24 -7.33 0.31 9.58
C ASP A 24 -5.81 0.12 9.78
N LEU A 25 -5.32 -1.06 9.39
CA LEU A 25 -3.88 -1.30 9.34
C LEU A 25 -3.28 -0.62 8.11
N PRO A 26 -2.15 0.09 8.24
CA PRO A 26 -1.49 0.67 7.10
C PRO A 26 -1.01 -0.45 6.15
N THR A 27 -1.28 -0.31 4.86
CA THR A 27 -0.74 -1.19 3.82
C THR A 27 0.77 -0.99 3.75
N ARG A 28 1.53 -1.92 4.36
CA ARG A 28 3.00 -1.88 4.36
C ARG A 28 3.63 -2.71 3.26
N LEU A 29 2.89 -3.61 2.62
CA LEU A 29 3.40 -4.50 1.59
C LEU A 29 2.51 -4.40 0.36
N ILE A 30 3.11 -4.09 -0.79
CA ILE A 30 2.40 -4.06 -2.08
C ILE A 30 3.12 -4.93 -3.10
N TRP A 31 2.37 -5.41 -4.09
CA TRP A 31 2.87 -6.15 -5.22
C TRP A 31 2.72 -5.33 -6.50
N ASN A 32 3.83 -5.05 -7.19
CA ASN A 32 3.80 -4.44 -8.50
C ASN A 32 3.62 -5.52 -9.58
N ALA A 33 2.41 -5.61 -10.13
CA ALA A 33 2.07 -6.61 -11.14
C ALA A 33 2.49 -6.25 -12.57
N THR A 34 3.00 -5.04 -12.80
CA THR A 34 3.29 -4.52 -14.16
C THR A 34 4.77 -4.17 -14.31
N ALA A 35 5.26 -4.19 -15.55
CA ALA A 35 6.63 -3.76 -15.87
C ALA A 35 6.82 -2.21 -15.88
N SER A 36 5.95 -1.45 -15.21
CA SER A 36 6.10 0.01 -15.07
C SER A 36 7.17 0.42 -14.04
N ALA A 37 7.48 -0.49 -13.13
CA ALA A 37 8.63 -0.53 -12.23
C ALA A 37 9.09 -2.00 -12.14
N PRO A 38 10.20 -2.35 -11.45
CA PRO A 38 10.55 -3.74 -11.24
C PRO A 38 9.36 -4.54 -10.67
N ILE A 39 9.04 -5.67 -11.29
CA ILE A 39 7.95 -6.54 -10.82
C ILE A 39 8.39 -7.18 -9.51
N GLY A 40 7.57 -7.11 -8.47
CA GLY A 40 7.95 -7.63 -7.16
C GLY A 40 7.18 -7.05 -5.98
N PHE A 41 7.61 -7.46 -4.79
CA PHE A 41 7.13 -6.93 -3.53
C PHE A 41 7.89 -5.67 -3.12
N TYR A 42 7.15 -4.70 -2.59
CA TYR A 42 7.68 -3.46 -2.04
C TYR A 42 7.16 -3.26 -0.63
N ILE A 43 8.04 -2.81 0.25
CA ILE A 43 7.67 -2.35 1.59
C ILE A 43 7.43 -0.84 1.52
N ILE A 44 6.30 -0.38 2.06
CA ILE A 44 5.97 1.04 2.16
C ILE A 44 6.44 1.54 3.53
N GLU A 45 7.27 2.58 3.50
CA GLU A 45 7.77 3.29 4.67
C GLU A 45 7.27 4.73 4.66
N THR A 46 7.11 5.31 5.84
CA THR A 46 6.82 6.74 5.98
C THR A 46 8.07 7.55 5.63
N ALA A 47 7.93 8.55 4.77
CA ALA A 47 9.02 9.44 4.38
C ALA A 47 8.81 10.83 4.98
N ASP A 48 9.78 11.32 5.76
CA ASP A 48 9.78 12.68 6.33
C ASP A 48 10.13 13.74 5.28
N ALA A 49 10.91 13.36 4.27
CA ALA A 49 11.27 14.16 3.12
C ALA A 49 11.31 13.26 1.87
N LEU A 50 11.13 13.87 0.70
CA LEU A 50 11.18 13.19 -0.60
C LEU A 50 12.38 13.71 -1.40
N ASP A 51 13.05 12.82 -2.12
CA ASP A 51 14.18 13.16 -2.99
C ASP A 51 13.98 12.66 -4.44
N VAL A 52 14.77 13.20 -5.37
CA VAL A 52 14.79 12.78 -6.77
C VAL A 52 15.98 11.83 -6.99
N PRO A 53 15.81 10.63 -7.59
CA PRO A 53 14.59 10.05 -8.16
C PRO A 53 14.01 8.90 -7.31
N GLU A 54 13.45 9.21 -6.14
CA GLU A 54 12.85 8.21 -5.26
C GLU A 54 11.59 7.57 -5.86
N LEU A 55 11.36 6.31 -5.51
CA LEU A 55 10.16 5.57 -5.89
C LEU A 55 9.12 5.69 -4.77
N VAL A 56 7.94 6.21 -5.10
CA VAL A 56 6.86 6.41 -4.13
C VAL A 56 5.61 5.62 -4.51
N ALA A 57 4.89 5.17 -3.49
CA ALA A 57 3.53 4.69 -3.61
C ALA A 57 2.57 5.87 -3.41
N LEU A 58 1.68 6.12 -4.38
CA LEU A 58 0.70 7.20 -4.30
C LEU A 58 -0.68 6.73 -4.75
N ILE A 59 -1.73 7.20 -4.08
CA ILE A 59 -3.10 7.07 -4.56
C ILE A 59 -3.32 8.20 -5.58
N PRO A 60 -3.74 7.91 -6.82
CA PRO A 60 -4.02 8.96 -7.78
C PRO A 60 -5.07 9.93 -7.23
N PRO A 61 -4.90 11.25 -7.35
CA PRO A 61 -5.94 12.17 -6.94
C PRO A 61 -7.17 12.02 -7.83
N GLU A 62 -8.35 12.28 -7.29
CA GLU A 62 -9.54 12.51 -8.12
C GLU A 62 -9.32 13.78 -9.00
N PRO A 63 -9.70 13.78 -10.29
CA PRO A 63 -10.53 12.79 -11.00
C PRO A 63 -9.74 11.65 -11.69
N LEU A 64 -8.42 11.62 -11.54
CA LEU A 64 -7.56 10.67 -12.26
C LEU A 64 -7.81 9.23 -11.80
N GLU A 65 -8.00 8.99 -10.50
CA GLU A 65 -8.32 7.65 -9.98
C GLU A 65 -9.55 7.07 -10.69
N ARG A 66 -10.67 7.81 -10.66
CA ARG A 66 -11.91 7.41 -11.31
C ARG A 66 -11.75 7.15 -12.80
N PHE A 67 -11.05 8.01 -13.54
CA PHE A 67 -10.76 7.79 -14.96
C PHE A 67 -10.04 6.45 -15.20
N MET A 68 -9.05 6.13 -14.35
CA MET A 68 -8.26 4.90 -14.47
C MET A 68 -9.08 3.66 -14.07
N VAL A 69 -9.92 3.77 -13.03
CA VAL A 69 -10.82 2.71 -12.57
C VAL A 69 -11.88 2.40 -13.62
N GLU A 70 -12.54 3.42 -14.19
CA GLU A 70 -13.56 3.26 -15.24
C GLU A 70 -13.02 2.57 -16.49
N ARG A 71 -11.72 2.73 -16.77
CA ARG A 71 -11.02 2.08 -17.89
C ARG A 71 -10.41 0.72 -17.53
N GLY A 72 -10.51 0.29 -16.26
CA GLY A 72 -9.93 -0.96 -15.79
C GLY A 72 -8.39 -0.96 -15.74
N TYR A 73 -7.74 0.21 -15.70
CA TYR A 73 -6.28 0.29 -15.57
C TYR A 73 -5.81 -0.08 -14.17
N ILE A 74 -6.59 0.27 -13.15
CA ILE A 74 -6.37 -0.07 -11.74
C ILE A 74 -7.71 -0.35 -11.04
N GLY A 75 -7.66 -1.03 -9.89
CA GLY A 75 -8.78 -1.10 -8.96
C GLY A 75 -8.91 0.17 -8.12
N ARG A 76 -10.08 0.38 -7.49
CA ARG A 76 -10.29 1.48 -6.54
C ARG A 76 -9.34 1.36 -5.35
N GLY A 77 -8.72 2.47 -4.94
CA GLY A 77 -7.79 2.52 -3.82
C GLY A 77 -6.46 1.80 -4.08
N VAL A 78 -6.18 1.38 -5.31
CA VAL A 78 -4.91 0.72 -5.66
C VAL A 78 -3.83 1.80 -5.86
N PRO A 79 -2.73 1.77 -5.09
CA PRO A 79 -1.65 2.75 -5.25
C PRO A 79 -0.85 2.50 -6.52
N LEU A 80 -0.33 3.59 -7.09
CA LEU A 80 0.65 3.56 -8.18
C LEU A 80 2.07 3.66 -7.62
N LEU A 81 3.00 2.94 -8.23
CA LEU A 81 4.43 3.16 -8.05
C LEU A 81 4.96 4.11 -9.12
N LYS A 82 5.53 5.23 -8.71
CA LYS A 82 6.09 6.25 -9.61
C LYS A 82 7.38 6.81 -9.07
N ARG A 83 8.29 7.20 -9.97
CA ARG A 83 9.51 7.92 -9.60
C ARG A 83 9.23 9.41 -9.55
N ILE A 84 9.76 10.06 -8.52
CA ILE A 84 9.78 11.52 -8.44
C ILE A 84 10.78 12.03 -9.48
N LEU A 85 10.32 12.93 -10.35
CA LEU A 85 11.17 13.59 -11.34
C LEU A 85 11.44 15.05 -11.02
N GLY A 86 10.64 15.65 -10.14
CA GLY A 86 10.79 17.03 -9.73
C GLY A 86 10.09 17.30 -8.41
N LEU A 87 10.71 18.16 -7.61
CA LEU A 87 10.20 18.71 -6.35
C LEU A 87 9.69 20.15 -6.56
N PRO A 88 8.93 20.70 -5.59
CA PRO A 88 8.46 22.09 -5.68
C PRO A 88 9.58 23.07 -6.02
N GLY A 89 9.34 23.96 -6.99
CA GLY A 89 10.31 24.95 -7.47
C GLY A 89 11.23 24.46 -8.61
N GLN A 90 11.26 23.17 -8.90
CA GLN A 90 12.05 22.62 -10.02
C GLN A 90 11.28 22.72 -11.35
N ARG A 91 12.02 22.86 -12.44
CA ARG A 91 11.49 22.82 -13.81
C ARG A 91 11.84 21.47 -14.44
N VAL A 92 10.83 20.73 -14.86
CA VAL A 92 10.99 19.51 -15.67
C VAL A 92 10.87 19.92 -17.14
N CYS A 93 11.91 19.67 -17.93
CA CYS A 93 12.00 20.01 -19.36
C CYS A 93 11.86 18.77 -20.23
#